data_AF-I1VYL2-F1
#
_entry.id   AF-I1VYL2-F1
#
_cell.length_a   1.000
_cell.length_b   1.000
_cell.length_c   1.000
_cell.angle_alpha   90.00
_cell.angle_beta   90.00
_cell.angle_gamma   90.00
#
_symmetry.space_group_name_H-M   'P 1'
#
loop_
_entity.id
_entity.type
_entity.pdbx_description
1 polymer ?
#
loop_
_entity_poly.entity_id
_entity_poly.type
_entity_poly.pdbx_seq_one_letter_code
_entity_poly.pdbx_strand_id
1 'polypeptide(L)'
;MTLSTTITDMLQLADFEGDMHMALAYQTLGLDDLDEQVQIKAEMPFSMAVHYDVIYSLEFGRAQGRYLTSGCADMISSILTMSVRLDPELHKSVSYSGHHDGRGDLEIARLESL
;
A
#
# COMPACT_ATOMS: atom_id res chain seq x y z
N MET A 1 0.34 4.26 -22.08
CA MET A 1 0.71 4.95 -20.84
C MET A 1 1.24 6.33 -21.21
N THR A 2 0.75 7.40 -20.59
CA THR A 2 1.19 8.78 -20.88
C THR A 2 2.23 9.21 -19.84
N LEU A 3 3.06 10.22 -20.17
CA LEU A 3 4.01 10.78 -19.20
C LEU A 3 3.30 11.26 -17.91
N SER A 4 2.10 11.83 -18.04
CA SER A 4 1.28 12.25 -16.91
C SER A 4 0.91 11.09 -16.00
N THR A 5 0.48 9.95 -16.57
CA THR A 5 0.15 8.75 -15.76
C THR A 5 1.37 8.20 -15.04
N THR A 6 2.54 8.22 -15.68
CA THR A 6 3.79 7.76 -15.06
C THR A 6 4.18 8.63 -13.86
N ILE A 7 4.09 9.95 -13.98
CA ILE A 7 4.43 10.87 -12.88
C ILE A 7 3.44 10.71 -11.72
N THR A 8 2.14 10.59 -12.00
CA THR A 8 1.13 10.34 -10.95
C THR A 8 1.38 9.01 -10.22
N ASP A 9 1.70 7.95 -10.95
CA ASP A 9 2.06 6.66 -10.36
C ASP A 9 3.30 6.76 -9.48
N MET A 10 4.35 7.45 -9.93
CA MET A 10 5.57 7.66 -9.14
C MET A 10 5.32 8.51 -7.88
N LEU A 11 4.53 9.58 -7.97
CA LEU A 11 4.19 10.41 -6.81
C LEU A 11 3.46 9.61 -5.74
N GLN A 12 2.46 8.82 -6.14
CA GLN A 12 1.74 7.98 -5.19
C GLN A 12 2.64 6.92 -4.55
N LEU A 13 3.55 6.32 -5.32
CA LEU A 13 4.53 5.38 -4.75
C LEU A 13 5.50 6.05 -3.78
N ALA A 14 5.90 7.30 -4.04
CA ALA A 14 6.73 8.05 -3.10
C ALA A 14 6.00 8.35 -1.79
N ASP A 15 4.70 8.68 -1.84
CA ASP A 15 3.87 8.86 -0.64
C ASP A 15 3.78 7.55 0.16
N PHE A 16 3.49 6.43 -0.52
CA PHE A 16 3.48 5.10 0.09
C PHE A 16 4.81 4.71 0.74
N GLU A 17 5.92 4.98 0.06
CA GLU A 17 7.26 4.72 0.61
C GLU A 17 7.53 5.56 1.87
N GLY A 18 7.15 6.84 1.85
CA GLY A 18 7.25 7.73 3.00
C GLY A 18 6.43 7.26 4.21
N ASP A 19 5.18 6.85 3.98
CA ASP A 19 4.30 6.31 5.02
C ASP A 19 4.89 5.04 5.64
N MET A 20 5.41 4.13 4.82
CA MET A 20 6.05 2.90 5.30
C MET A 20 7.32 3.16 6.11
N HIS A 21 8.12 4.16 5.74
CA HIS A 21 9.26 4.60 6.54
C HIS A 21 8.82 5.13 7.90
N MET A 22 7.74 5.92 7.94
CA MET A 22 7.18 6.45 9.17
C MET A 22 6.67 5.30 10.06
N ALA A 23 5.91 4.35 9.52
CA ALA A 23 5.45 3.16 10.25
C ALA A 23 6.62 2.35 10.85
N LEU A 24 7.68 2.10 10.07
CA LEU A 24 8.87 1.41 10.57
C LEU A 24 9.57 2.19 11.69
N ALA A 25 9.66 3.51 11.57
CA ALA A 25 10.25 4.34 12.61
C ALA A 25 9.43 4.26 13.91
N TYR A 26 8.10 4.33 13.83
CA TYR A 26 7.22 4.21 14.99
C TYR A 26 7.37 2.85 15.67
N GLN A 27 7.33 1.75 14.91
CA GLN A 27 7.53 0.42 15.46
C GLN A 27 8.92 0.26 16.10
N THR A 28 9.97 0.74 15.43
CA THR A 28 11.36 0.63 15.91
C THR A 28 11.59 1.43 17.20
N LEU A 29 10.95 2.58 17.33
CA LEU A 29 11.08 3.46 18.50
C LEU A 29 10.11 3.08 19.64
N GLY A 30 9.24 2.08 19.46
CA GLY A 30 8.22 1.72 20.43
C GLY A 30 7.14 2.79 20.61
N LEU A 31 6.90 3.60 19.58
CA LEU A 31 5.87 4.66 19.56
C LEU A 31 4.52 4.17 19.00
N ASP A 32 4.44 2.88 18.72
CA ASP A 32 3.24 2.24 18.18
C ASP A 32 2.23 1.88 19.29
N ASP A 33 2.75 1.58 20.48
CA ASP A 33 2.01 1.30 21.71
C ASP A 33 1.66 2.60 22.43
N LEU A 34 0.72 3.38 21.90
CA LEU A 34 0.22 4.56 22.60
C LEU A 34 -1.30 4.52 22.66
N ASP A 35 -1.80 4.29 23.88
CA ASP A 35 -3.08 4.77 24.41
C ASP A 35 -3.32 6.29 24.10
N GLU A 36 -2.35 7.01 23.54
CA GLU A 36 -2.46 8.40 23.05
C GLU A 36 -2.86 8.53 21.57
N GLN A 37 -2.87 7.47 20.75
CA GLN A 37 -3.37 7.53 19.36
C GLN A 37 -4.88 7.25 19.23
N VAL A 38 -5.61 7.36 20.34
CA VAL A 38 -7.07 7.39 20.36
C VAL A 38 -7.55 8.64 19.63
N GLN A 39 -7.78 8.56 18.31
CA GLN A 39 -9.06 9.00 17.71
C GLN A 39 -9.20 8.98 16.18
N ILE A 40 -8.29 8.42 15.37
CA ILE A 40 -8.50 8.47 13.91
C ILE A 40 -8.34 7.08 13.28
N LYS A 41 -9.42 6.31 13.40
CA LYS A 41 -9.73 5.02 12.74
C LYS A 41 -9.23 3.75 13.46
N ALA A 42 -10.16 3.17 14.25
CA ALA A 42 -10.26 1.77 14.67
C ALA A 42 -9.03 1.11 15.35
N GLU A 43 -9.12 0.87 16.68
CA GLU A 43 -8.50 -0.19 17.51
C GLU A 43 -7.16 -0.86 17.09
N MET A 44 -6.30 -0.19 16.32
CA MET A 44 -5.15 -0.79 15.66
C MET A 44 -3.93 0.11 15.84
N PRO A 45 -2.72 -0.45 16.09
CA PRO A 45 -1.48 0.33 16.11
C PRO A 45 -1.26 1.09 14.80
N PHE A 46 -0.63 2.25 14.89
CA PHE A 46 -0.40 3.13 13.75
C PHE A 46 0.36 2.43 12.61
N SER A 47 1.42 1.70 12.94
CA SER A 47 2.24 1.01 11.96
C SER A 47 1.42 -0.04 11.21
N MET A 48 0.50 -0.71 11.90
CA MET A 48 -0.38 -1.72 11.34
C MET A 48 -1.46 -1.09 10.42
N ALA A 49 -2.01 0.07 10.80
CA ALA A 49 -2.97 0.81 9.97
C ALA A 49 -2.32 1.31 8.67
N VAL A 50 -1.14 1.92 8.76
CA VAL A 50 -0.37 2.35 7.58
C VAL A 50 -0.02 1.17 6.68
N HIS A 51 0.45 0.08 7.27
CA HIS A 51 0.77 -1.14 6.55
C HIS A 51 -0.44 -1.66 5.76
N TYR A 52 -1.62 -1.70 6.38
CA TYR A 52 -2.85 -2.10 5.72
C TYR A 52 -3.16 -1.18 4.52
N ASP A 53 -3.24 0.14 4.76
CA ASP A 53 -3.64 1.11 3.74
C ASP A 53 -2.70 1.12 2.54
N VAL A 54 -1.38 1.11 2.78
CA VAL A 54 -0.37 1.15 1.72
C VAL A 54 -0.37 -0.13 0.90
N ILE A 55 -0.29 -1.31 1.53
CA ILE A 55 -0.16 -2.57 0.80
C ILE A 55 -1.45 -2.97 0.11
N TYR A 56 -2.60 -2.70 0.74
CA TYR A 56 -3.89 -2.91 0.09
C TYR A 56 -3.99 -2.07 -1.18
N SER A 57 -3.72 -0.76 -1.07
CA SER A 57 -3.83 0.17 -2.20
C SER A 57 -2.82 -0.12 -3.31
N LEU A 58 -1.60 -0.51 -2.95
CA LEU A 58 -0.56 -0.90 -3.89
C LEU A 58 -1.00 -2.12 -4.71
N GLU A 59 -1.39 -3.22 -4.05
CA GLU A 59 -1.77 -4.45 -4.74
C GLU A 59 -3.07 -4.28 -5.53
N PHE A 60 -4.02 -3.50 -5.01
CA PHE A 60 -5.23 -3.11 -5.76
C PHE A 60 -4.88 -2.36 -7.05
N GLY A 61 -4.02 -1.34 -6.97
CA GLY A 61 -3.60 -0.59 -8.15
C GLY A 61 -2.82 -1.46 -9.15
N ARG A 62 -1.95 -2.36 -8.67
CA ARG A 62 -1.23 -3.33 -9.52
C ARG A 62 -2.19 -4.28 -10.24
N ALA A 63 -3.22 -4.78 -9.53
CA ALA A 63 -4.25 -5.64 -10.12
C ALA A 63 -5.05 -4.94 -11.23
N GLN A 64 -5.23 -3.62 -11.12
CA GLN A 64 -5.83 -2.77 -12.16
C GLN A 64 -4.85 -2.35 -13.28
N GLY A 65 -3.59 -2.80 -13.24
CA GLY A 65 -2.60 -2.50 -14.28
C GLY A 65 -1.91 -1.14 -14.13
N ARG A 66 -1.83 -0.58 -12.91
CA ARG A 66 -1.02 0.61 -12.60
C ARG A 66 0.45 0.26 -12.33
N TYR A 67 1.30 1.28 -12.27
CA TYR A 67 2.70 1.19 -11.87
C TYR A 67 3.60 0.34 -12.78
N LEU A 68 3.28 0.24 -14.07
CA LEU A 68 3.98 -0.68 -14.99
C LEU A 68 5.33 -0.15 -15.52
N THR A 69 5.73 1.07 -15.16
CA THR A 69 7.00 1.65 -15.65
C THR A 69 8.19 1.16 -14.84
N SER A 70 9.37 1.08 -15.48
CA SER A 70 10.60 0.64 -14.81
C SER A 70 10.98 1.51 -13.61
N GLY A 71 10.69 2.82 -13.65
CA GLY A 71 10.98 3.71 -12.53
C GLY A 71 10.07 3.50 -11.31
N CYS A 72 8.98 2.74 -11.43
CA CYS A 72 8.14 2.34 -10.29
C CYS A 72 8.69 1.10 -9.57
N ALA A 73 9.47 0.26 -10.26
CA ALA A 73 9.87 -1.05 -9.76
C ALA A 73 10.70 -0.97 -8.47
N ASP A 74 11.64 -0.02 -8.40
CA ASP A 74 12.52 0.15 -7.25
C ASP A 74 11.74 0.62 -6.00
N MET A 75 10.82 1.58 -6.15
CA MET A 75 9.95 2.05 -5.06
C MET A 75 9.02 0.95 -4.57
N ILE A 76 8.43 0.18 -5.49
CA ILE A 76 7.61 -0.99 -5.13
C ILE A 76 8.44 -1.99 -4.33
N SER A 77 9.65 -2.31 -4.78
CA SER A 77 10.53 -3.23 -4.06
C SER A 77 10.87 -2.72 -2.66
N SER A 78 11.11 -1.42 -2.51
CA SER A 78 11.36 -0.77 -1.22
C SER A 78 10.15 -0.90 -0.28
N ILE A 79 8.96 -0.53 -0.75
CA ILE A 79 7.69 -0.63 -0.01
C ILE A 79 7.43 -2.06 0.46
N LEU A 80 7.53 -3.04 -0.45
CA LEU A 80 7.30 -4.46 -0.14
C LEU A 80 8.32 -4.97 0.89
N THR A 81 9.58 -4.56 0.79
CA THR A 81 10.63 -4.92 1.76
C THR A 81 10.32 -4.35 3.15
N MET A 82 9.89 -3.09 3.23
CA MET A 82 9.49 -2.46 4.49
C MET A 82 8.27 -3.12 5.12
N SER A 83 7.30 -3.49 4.30
CA SER A 83 6.09 -4.19 4.72
C SER A 83 6.37 -5.56 5.32
N VAL A 84 7.18 -6.38 4.65
CA VAL A 84 7.60 -7.68 5.19
C VAL A 84 8.37 -7.53 6.52
N ARG A 85 9.13 -6.44 6.68
CA ARG A 85 9.83 -6.14 7.93
C ARG A 85 8.90 -5.72 9.06
N LEU A 86 7.83 -4.96 8.76
CA LEU A 86 6.83 -4.56 9.75
C LEU A 86 6.06 -5.78 10.27
N ASP A 87 5.47 -6.56 9.37
CA ASP A 87 4.73 -7.77 9.69
C ASP A 87 4.57 -8.67 8.44
N PRO A 88 5.28 -9.81 8.36
CA PRO A 88 5.23 -10.68 7.19
C PRO A 88 3.89 -11.42 7.02
N GLU A 89 3.13 -11.65 8.08
CA GLU A 89 1.83 -12.35 7.99
C GLU A 89 0.73 -11.38 7.57
N LEU A 90 0.74 -10.16 8.14
CA LEU A 90 -0.16 -9.10 7.70
C LEU A 90 0.10 -8.74 6.24
N HIS A 91 1.38 -8.63 5.82
CA HIS A 91 1.76 -8.39 4.43
C HIS A 91 1.06 -9.38 3.48
N LYS A 92 1.13 -10.68 3.78
CA LYS A 92 0.52 -11.73 2.94
C LYS A 92 -1.00 -11.58 2.87
N SER A 93 -1.65 -11.38 4.02
CA SER A 93 -3.11 -11.26 4.12
C SER A 93 -3.64 -10.04 3.36
N VAL A 94 -3.02 -8.88 3.57
CA VAL A 94 -3.43 -7.61 2.95
C VAL A 94 -3.15 -7.63 1.45
N SER A 95 -1.98 -8.13 1.04
CA SER A 95 -1.63 -8.24 -0.37
C SER A 95 -2.62 -9.09 -1.16
N TYR A 96 -3.03 -10.23 -0.58
CA TYR A 96 -4.03 -11.10 -1.19
C TYR A 96 -5.38 -10.39 -1.37
N SER A 97 -5.82 -9.66 -0.34
CA SER A 97 -7.10 -8.96 -0.34
C SER A 97 -7.13 -7.82 -1.37
N GLY A 98 -6.12 -6.94 -1.35
CA GLY A 98 -6.04 -5.82 -2.31
C GLY A 98 -5.96 -6.29 -3.75
N HIS A 99 -5.19 -7.34 -4.04
CA HIS A 99 -5.09 -7.90 -5.39
C HIS A 99 -6.41 -8.52 -5.87
N HIS A 100 -7.12 -9.24 -5.01
CA HIS A 100 -8.40 -9.86 -5.36
C HIS A 100 -9.46 -8.79 -5.69
N ASP A 101 -9.58 -7.78 -4.85
CA ASP A 101 -10.58 -6.73 -5.02
C ASP A 101 -10.29 -5.85 -6.23
N GLY A 102 -9.02 -5.52 -6.48
CA GLY A 102 -8.62 -4.79 -7.69
C GLY A 102 -8.94 -5.53 -8.99
N ARG A 103 -8.89 -6.88 -8.99
CA ARG A 103 -9.35 -7.69 -10.12
C ARG A 103 -10.87 -7.71 -10.26
N GLY A 104 -11.59 -7.75 -9.14
CA GLY A 104 -13.05 -7.66 -9.12
C GLY A 104 -13.54 -6.39 -9.80
N ASP A 105 -12.97 -5.24 -9.43
CA ASP A 105 -13.31 -3.94 -10.00
C ASP A 105 -13.00 -3.85 -11.50
N LEU A 106 -11.88 -4.42 -11.93
CA LEU A 106 -11.52 -4.46 -13.35
C LEU A 106 -12.55 -5.27 -14.17
N GLU A 107 -13.04 -6.38 -13.64
CA GLU A 107 -14.06 -7.19 -14.31
C GLU A 107 -15.42 -6.49 -14.33
N ILE A 108 -15.81 -5.79 -13.26
CA ILE A 108 -17.04 -4.97 -13.25
C ILE A 108 -16.96 -3.89 -14.33
N ALA A 109 -15.88 -3.13 -14.38
CA ALA A 109 -15.69 -2.08 -15.38
C ALA A 109 -15.73 -2.62 -16.82
N ARG A 110 -15.21 -3.84 -17.04
CA ARG A 110 -15.30 -4.52 -18.32
C ARG A 110 -16.74 -4.86 -18.69
N LEU A 111 -17.52 -5.38 -17.75
CA LEU A 111 -18.92 -5.75 -17.98
C LEU A 111 -19.81 -4.51 -18.23
N GLU A 112 -19.55 -3.40 -17.56
CA GLU A 112 -20.28 -2.13 -17.76
C GLU A 112 -19.96 -1.43 -19.10
N SER A 113 -18.86 -1.81 -19.74
CA SER A 113 -18.42 -1.24 -21.03
C SER A 113 -19.03 -1.92 -22.27
N LEU A 114 -19.83 -2.98 -22.08
CA LEU A 114 -20.51 -3.76 -23.12
C LEU A 114 -21.91 -3.23 -23.44
#